data_AF-U9UQ96-F1
#
_entry.id   AF-U9UQ96-F1
#
_cell.length_a   1.000
_cell.length_b   1.000
_cell.length_c   1.000
_cell.angle_alpha   90.00
_cell.angle_beta   90.00
_cell.angle_gamma   90.00
#
_symmetry.space_group_name_H-M   'P 1'
#
loop_
_entity.id
_entity.type
_entity.pdbx_description
1 polymer ?
#
loop_
_entity_poly.entity_id
_entity_poly.type
_entity_poly.pdbx_seq_one_letter_code
_entity_poly.pdbx_strand_id
1 'polypeptide(L)'
;MSSKKNPSNILTYIENNLICWTSGNEKIDNFVRKMQLKINNDNEIVFEWILYNQFNEIKEIGKNGPITVYSAKWKDGPLYKKIDTWDNKSYVRDSNKKVALKCLHNSQKFIDSIINEAKKYSINHEALQTLYGISQNPDTGDYILVQNNYIWASENEKIDDFIQEKQFKINNYNDVVLEWIPYNQFNEIKLIGTNGPITVYSAIWKDGPLHKKDKRNYYTRDSNKEVALKCLHNSQESIDSLINKAKKYPTKHEAFEAFQ
;
A
#
# COMPACT_ATOMS: atom_id res chain seq x y z
N MET A 1 32.27 -15.75 -15.67
CA MET A 1 31.14 -15.54 -14.73
C MET A 1 31.60 -14.58 -13.65
N SER A 2 31.22 -13.30 -13.74
CA SER A 2 31.62 -12.28 -12.76
C SER A 2 30.64 -12.29 -11.59
N SER A 3 31.05 -12.81 -10.44
CA SER A 3 30.33 -12.66 -9.17
C SER A 3 30.41 -11.18 -8.75
N LYS A 4 29.35 -10.41 -9.00
CA LYS A 4 29.21 -9.07 -8.41
C LYS A 4 29.18 -9.24 -6.88
N LYS A 5 30.22 -8.75 -6.20
CA LYS A 5 30.27 -8.69 -4.73
C LYS A 5 29.06 -7.88 -4.25
N ASN A 6 28.19 -8.48 -3.45
CA ASN A 6 27.11 -7.78 -2.78
C ASN A 6 27.72 -6.78 -1.77
N PRO A 7 27.34 -5.48 -1.81
CA PRO A 7 27.86 -4.51 -0.86
C PRO A 7 27.28 -4.80 0.53
N SER A 8 28.17 -5.03 1.50
CA SER A 8 27.82 -5.28 2.91
C SER A 8 27.40 -4.02 3.67
N ASN A 9 27.50 -2.83 3.08
CA ASN A 9 27.18 -1.53 3.70
C ASN A 9 26.21 -0.72 2.82
N ILE A 10 25.14 -0.18 3.43
CA ILE A 10 24.15 0.69 2.77
C ILE A 10 24.80 1.93 2.16
N LEU A 11 25.82 2.50 2.83
CA LEU A 11 26.55 3.67 2.35
C LEU A 11 27.28 3.35 1.04
N THR A 12 27.98 2.22 0.99
CA THR A 12 28.65 1.75 -0.22
C THR A 12 27.65 1.43 -1.34
N TYR A 13 26.45 0.92 -1.01
CA TYR A 13 25.39 0.74 -2.00
C TYR A 13 24.89 2.08 -2.54
N ILE A 14 24.59 3.05 -1.65
CA ILE A 14 24.14 4.39 -2.01
C ILE A 14 25.22 5.07 -2.89
N GLU A 15 26.47 5.10 -2.45
CA GLU A 15 27.61 5.68 -3.19
C GLU A 15 27.77 5.10 -4.61
N ASN A 16 27.63 3.77 -4.76
CA ASN A 16 27.80 3.12 -6.06
C ASN A 16 26.58 3.28 -7.00
N ASN A 17 25.37 3.51 -6.47
CA ASN A 17 24.15 3.63 -7.29
C ASN A 17 23.67 5.08 -7.48
N LEU A 18 24.19 6.04 -6.71
CA LEU A 18 23.83 7.47 -6.75
C LEU A 18 24.00 8.12 -8.13
N ILE A 19 24.83 7.57 -9.01
CA ILE A 19 25.14 8.19 -10.31
C ILE A 19 24.01 7.99 -11.34
N CYS A 20 23.11 7.02 -11.18
CA CYS A 20 22.14 6.67 -12.25
C CYS A 20 20.65 6.96 -11.90
N TRP A 21 20.36 7.55 -10.74
CA TRP A 21 19.01 7.54 -10.13
C TRP A 21 18.57 8.93 -9.63
N THR A 22 18.88 10.00 -10.36
CA THR A 22 18.37 11.34 -10.04
C THR A 22 17.06 11.62 -10.78
N SER A 23 16.18 12.39 -10.14
CA SER A 23 14.91 12.85 -10.73
C SER A 23 15.08 14.06 -11.64
N GLY A 24 16.22 14.74 -11.56
CA GLY A 24 16.42 16.06 -12.14
C GLY A 24 15.76 17.18 -11.33
N ASN A 25 15.10 16.85 -10.21
CA ASN A 25 14.53 17.82 -9.28
C ASN A 25 15.26 17.76 -7.93
N GLU A 26 15.98 18.83 -7.60
CA GLU A 26 16.83 18.89 -6.41
C GLU A 26 16.06 18.63 -5.10
N LYS A 27 14.81 19.12 -4.98
CA LYS A 27 13.99 18.90 -3.77
C LYS A 27 13.65 17.42 -3.58
N ILE A 28 13.26 16.73 -4.66
CA ILE A 28 12.94 15.31 -4.62
C ILE A 28 14.20 14.48 -4.36
N ASP A 29 15.30 14.79 -5.05
CA ASP A 29 16.58 14.08 -4.87
C ASP A 29 17.08 14.20 -3.42
N ASN A 30 16.98 15.41 -2.84
CA ASN A 30 17.30 15.64 -1.44
C ASN A 30 16.36 14.88 -0.49
N PHE A 31 15.07 14.78 -0.81
CA PHE A 31 14.13 14.00 -0.01
C PHE A 31 14.44 12.50 -0.04
N VAL A 32 14.69 11.93 -1.23
CA VAL A 32 15.08 10.53 -1.42
C VAL A 32 16.33 10.22 -0.60
N ARG A 33 17.37 11.06 -0.70
CA ARG A 33 18.60 10.92 0.08
C ARG A 33 18.33 10.96 1.59
N LYS A 34 17.49 11.89 2.06
CA LYS A 34 17.09 11.97 3.48
C LYS A 34 16.39 10.70 3.94
N MET A 35 15.55 10.09 3.10
CA MET A 35 14.88 8.82 3.45
C MET A 35 15.87 7.65 3.49
N GLN A 36 16.80 7.58 2.55
CA GLN A 36 17.86 6.56 2.54
C GLN A 36 18.79 6.64 3.76
N LEU A 37 19.12 7.84 4.22
CA LEU A 37 19.95 8.05 5.42
C LEU A 37 19.24 7.71 6.74
N LYS A 38 17.90 7.61 6.74
CA LYS A 38 17.13 7.22 7.94
C LYS A 38 17.15 5.73 8.20
N ILE A 39 17.58 4.92 7.23
CA ILE A 39 17.59 3.47 7.33
C ILE A 39 18.51 3.06 8.49
N ASN A 40 17.91 2.62 9.58
CA ASN A 40 18.60 2.29 10.83
C ASN A 40 18.35 0.86 11.29
N ASN A 41 17.35 0.18 10.70
CA ASN A 41 16.93 -1.15 11.12
C ASN A 41 17.02 -2.17 9.98
N ASP A 42 17.16 -3.44 10.34
CA ASP A 42 17.34 -4.55 9.40
C ASP A 42 16.07 -4.87 8.58
N ASN A 43 14.89 -4.35 8.97
CA ASN A 43 13.61 -4.60 8.31
C ASN A 43 13.16 -3.46 7.38
N GLU A 44 13.97 -2.40 7.22
CA GLU A 44 13.63 -1.26 6.37
C GLU A 44 14.04 -1.50 4.91
N ILE A 45 13.18 -1.10 3.98
CA ILE A 45 13.50 -1.07 2.55
C ILE A 45 14.39 0.13 2.24
N VAL A 46 15.12 0.04 1.13
CA VAL A 46 15.83 1.19 0.57
C VAL A 46 14.85 2.02 -0.23
N PHE A 47 14.61 3.25 0.22
CA PHE A 47 13.74 4.20 -0.48
C PHE A 47 14.42 4.67 -1.77
N GLU A 48 13.75 4.53 -2.92
CA GLU A 48 14.38 4.72 -4.22
C GLU A 48 13.67 5.80 -5.07
N TRP A 49 14.46 6.50 -5.89
CA TRP A 49 13.93 7.12 -7.10
C TRP A 49 13.86 6.04 -8.19
N ILE A 50 12.66 5.74 -8.68
CA ILE A 50 12.43 4.60 -9.55
C ILE A 50 12.16 5.10 -10.96
N LEU A 51 13.00 4.72 -11.92
CA LEU A 51 12.78 5.05 -13.33
C LEU A 51 11.48 4.43 -13.84
N TYR A 52 10.66 5.20 -14.55
CA TYR A 52 9.33 4.75 -14.99
C TYR A 52 9.36 3.49 -15.87
N ASN A 53 10.43 3.29 -16.64
CA ASN A 53 10.63 2.12 -17.50
C ASN A 53 10.81 0.78 -16.73
N GLN A 54 10.93 0.85 -15.40
CA GLN A 54 10.94 -0.29 -14.50
C GLN A 54 9.56 -0.93 -14.31
N PHE A 55 8.50 -0.22 -14.66
CA PHE A 55 7.13 -0.71 -14.54
C PHE A 55 6.64 -1.34 -15.83
N ASN A 56 5.92 -2.45 -15.70
CA ASN A 56 5.20 -3.11 -16.79
C ASN A 56 3.82 -3.58 -16.31
N GLU A 57 2.98 -4.02 -17.25
CA GLU A 57 1.59 -4.45 -16.96
C GLU A 57 0.80 -3.37 -16.18
N ILE A 58 1.01 -2.11 -16.54
CA ILE A 58 0.37 -0.97 -15.88
C ILE A 58 -1.11 -0.95 -16.24
N LYS A 59 -1.97 -1.01 -15.22
CA LYS A 59 -3.43 -1.01 -15.36
C LYS A 59 -4.04 -0.05 -14.34
N GLU A 60 -4.91 0.84 -14.79
CA GLU A 60 -5.69 1.71 -13.90
C GLU A 60 -6.63 0.86 -13.04
N ILE A 61 -6.66 1.16 -11.74
CA ILE A 61 -7.50 0.44 -10.76
C ILE A 61 -8.44 1.36 -9.98
N GLY A 62 -8.27 2.68 -10.07
CA GLY A 62 -9.18 3.66 -9.49
C GLY A 62 -8.72 5.10 -9.72
N LYS A 63 -9.68 6.04 -9.71
CA LYS A 63 -9.42 7.46 -9.97
C LYS A 63 -10.25 8.36 -9.07
N ASN A 64 -9.59 9.27 -8.37
CA ASN A 64 -10.21 10.21 -7.44
C ASN A 64 -9.69 11.63 -7.62
N GLY A 65 -10.48 12.50 -8.25
CA GLY A 65 -10.11 13.90 -8.45
C GLY A 65 -8.71 14.04 -9.09
N PRO A 66 -7.72 14.63 -8.39
CA PRO A 66 -6.34 14.78 -8.90
C PRO A 66 -5.47 13.52 -8.72
N ILE A 67 -6.01 12.40 -8.25
CA ILE A 67 -5.24 11.18 -7.97
C ILE A 67 -5.74 10.05 -8.88
N THR A 68 -4.82 9.33 -9.51
CA THR A 68 -5.12 8.07 -10.21
C THR A 68 -4.22 6.97 -9.68
N VAL A 69 -4.79 5.81 -9.37
CA VAL A 69 -4.04 4.65 -8.86
C VAL A 69 -3.98 3.58 -9.94
N TYR A 70 -2.77 3.10 -10.22
CA TYR A 70 -2.51 1.99 -11.14
C TYR A 70 -1.92 0.80 -10.40
N SER A 71 -2.25 -0.42 -10.82
CA SER A 71 -1.45 -1.60 -10.50
C SER A 71 -0.37 -1.79 -11.55
N ALA A 72 0.82 -2.20 -11.15
CA ALA A 72 1.92 -2.52 -12.07
C ALA A 72 2.82 -3.62 -11.51
N LYS A 73 3.64 -4.23 -12.36
CA LYS A 73 4.80 -5.05 -11.94
C LYS A 73 6.08 -4.22 -12.03
N TRP A 74 6.81 -4.16 -10.93
CA TRP A 74 8.14 -3.55 -10.86
C TRP A 74 9.21 -4.62 -11.14
N LYS A 75 9.92 -4.50 -12.26
CA LYS A 75 10.93 -5.48 -12.74
C LYS A 75 12.00 -5.76 -11.68
N ASP A 76 12.73 -4.73 -11.28
CA ASP A 76 13.80 -4.88 -10.29
C ASP A 76 13.23 -5.18 -8.90
N GLY A 77 12.13 -4.52 -8.54
CA GLY A 77 11.49 -4.67 -7.24
C GLY A 77 12.19 -3.92 -6.10
N PRO A 78 11.56 -3.84 -4.92
CA PRO A 78 12.13 -3.15 -3.78
C PRO A 78 13.39 -3.84 -3.29
N LEU A 79 14.38 -3.03 -2.93
CA LEU A 79 15.61 -3.50 -2.29
C LEU A 79 15.41 -3.51 -0.76
N TYR A 80 15.77 -4.61 -0.13
CA TYR A 80 15.71 -4.75 1.32
C TYR A 80 16.89 -5.58 1.83
N LYS A 81 17.15 -5.47 3.12
CA LYS A 81 18.22 -6.21 3.79
C LYS A 81 17.72 -7.60 4.16
N LYS A 82 18.37 -8.63 3.64
CA LYS A 82 18.13 -10.01 4.02
C LYS A 82 19.16 -10.41 5.07
N ILE A 83 18.67 -10.95 6.19
CA ILE A 83 19.49 -11.56 7.23
C ILE A 83 19.46 -13.07 7.01
N ASP A 84 20.56 -13.63 6.52
CA ASP A 84 20.70 -15.08 6.39
C ASP A 84 21.23 -15.69 7.72
N THR A 85 22.15 -15.01 8.39
CA THR A 85 22.62 -15.27 9.77
C THR A 85 22.98 -13.93 10.46
N TRP A 86 23.22 -13.92 11.79
CA TRP A 86 23.54 -12.68 12.54
C TRP A 86 24.66 -11.85 11.90
N ASP A 87 25.67 -12.52 11.33
CA ASP A 87 26.84 -11.90 10.71
C ASP A 87 26.78 -11.80 9.18
N ASN A 88 25.80 -12.46 8.54
CA ASN A 88 25.65 -12.44 7.08
C ASN A 88 24.40 -11.66 6.68
N LYS A 89 24.61 -10.38 6.40
CA LYS A 89 23.58 -9.47 5.91
C LYS A 89 23.90 -9.06 4.49
N SER A 90 22.93 -9.20 3.59
CA SER A 90 23.08 -8.78 2.20
C SER A 90 21.84 -8.04 1.71
N TYR A 91 22.02 -7.16 0.74
CA TYR A 91 20.91 -6.52 0.06
C TYR A 91 20.40 -7.41 -1.07
N VAL A 92 19.09 -7.64 -1.09
CA VAL A 92 18.41 -8.45 -2.12
C VAL A 92 17.21 -7.67 -2.64
N ARG A 93 16.80 -7.97 -3.88
CA ARG A 93 15.59 -7.40 -4.48
C ARG A 93 14.46 -8.41 -4.53
N ASP A 94 13.24 -7.93 -4.28
CA ASP A 94 11.99 -8.70 -4.52
C ASP A 94 11.52 -8.46 -5.96
N SER A 95 12.20 -9.06 -6.93
CA SER A 95 11.95 -8.79 -8.36
C SER A 95 10.55 -9.18 -8.85
N ASN A 96 10.07 -8.49 -9.88
CA ASN A 96 8.71 -8.62 -10.43
C ASN A 96 7.60 -8.39 -9.41
N LYS A 97 7.87 -7.58 -8.37
CA LYS A 97 6.89 -7.25 -7.33
C LYS A 97 5.69 -6.50 -7.93
N LYS A 98 4.49 -6.96 -7.61
CA LYS A 98 3.27 -6.20 -7.88
C LYS A 98 3.19 -5.00 -6.92
N VAL A 99 3.04 -3.81 -7.47
CA VAL A 99 3.01 -2.53 -6.75
C VAL A 99 1.79 -1.71 -7.14
N ALA A 100 1.40 -0.79 -6.26
CA ALA A 100 0.45 0.26 -6.57
C ALA A 100 1.22 1.56 -6.88
N LEU A 101 0.84 2.22 -7.96
CA LEU A 101 1.37 3.50 -8.43
C LEU A 101 0.31 4.58 -8.18
N LYS A 102 0.48 5.37 -7.13
CA LYS A 102 -0.41 6.50 -6.82
C LYS A 102 0.11 7.74 -7.55
N CYS A 103 -0.46 8.01 -8.72
CA CYS A 103 -0.13 9.15 -9.57
C CYS A 103 -0.87 10.40 -9.08
N LEU A 104 -0.13 11.49 -8.87
CA LEU A 104 -0.66 12.76 -8.37
C LEU A 104 -0.60 13.79 -9.51
N HIS A 105 -1.75 14.16 -10.06
CA HIS A 105 -1.83 15.05 -11.22
C HIS A 105 -1.48 16.50 -10.89
N ASN A 106 -0.81 17.17 -11.82
CA ASN A 106 -0.28 18.53 -11.67
C ASN A 106 0.73 18.67 -10.51
N SER A 107 1.36 17.57 -10.10
CA SER A 107 2.25 17.51 -8.92
C SER A 107 3.49 18.39 -9.04
N GLN A 108 3.91 18.74 -10.26
CA GLN A 108 5.07 19.61 -10.49
C GLN A 108 4.93 20.98 -9.79
N LYS A 109 3.69 21.46 -9.65
CA LYS A 109 3.40 22.73 -8.95
C LYS A 109 3.38 22.60 -7.43
N PHE A 110 3.35 21.37 -6.90
CA PHE A 110 3.07 21.07 -5.49
C PHE A 110 4.04 20.06 -4.90
N ILE A 111 5.34 20.14 -5.23
CA ILE A 111 6.37 19.20 -4.76
C ILE A 111 6.35 19.01 -3.24
N ASP A 112 6.19 20.09 -2.47
CA ASP A 112 6.17 20.00 -1.01
C ASP A 112 4.97 19.19 -0.49
N SER A 113 3.83 19.22 -1.20
CA SER A 113 2.67 18.37 -0.91
C SER A 113 2.97 16.90 -1.16
N ILE A 114 3.66 16.56 -2.25
CA ILE A 114 4.09 15.18 -2.57
C ILE A 114 5.02 14.65 -1.47
N ILE A 115 5.98 15.46 -1.03
CA ILE A 115 6.91 15.10 0.04
C ILE A 115 6.16 14.90 1.36
N ASN A 116 5.20 15.76 1.69
CA ASN A 116 4.42 15.62 2.92
C ASN A 116 3.50 14.39 2.89
N GLU A 117 2.93 14.07 1.73
CA GLU A 117 2.18 12.84 1.53
C GLU A 117 3.07 11.60 1.68
N ALA A 118 4.25 11.60 1.05
CA ALA A 118 5.21 10.49 1.15
C ALA A 118 5.66 10.20 2.59
N LYS A 119 5.76 11.23 3.45
CA LYS A 119 6.13 11.08 4.87
C LYS A 119 5.08 10.35 5.72
N LYS A 120 3.84 10.21 5.26
CA LYS A 120 2.79 9.50 5.99
C LYS A 120 3.01 7.98 6.00
N TYR A 121 3.78 7.47 5.04
CA TYR A 121 3.98 6.05 4.82
C TYR A 121 5.19 5.51 5.58
N SER A 122 5.14 4.22 5.91
CA SER A 122 6.27 3.49 6.48
C SER A 122 7.23 3.05 5.38
N ILE A 123 8.51 2.92 5.74
CA ILE A 123 9.53 2.25 4.92
C ILE A 123 9.89 0.85 5.47
N ASN A 124 9.15 0.37 6.47
CA ASN A 124 9.34 -0.99 6.95
C ASN A 124 8.78 -1.97 5.89
N HIS A 125 9.61 -2.91 5.42
CA HIS A 125 9.25 -3.92 4.42
C HIS A 125 8.03 -4.76 4.83
N GLU A 126 7.84 -4.90 6.14
CA GLU A 126 6.79 -5.70 6.78
C GLU A 126 5.54 -4.88 7.13
N ALA A 127 5.52 -3.57 6.88
CA ALA A 127 4.36 -2.75 7.16
C ALA A 127 3.21 -3.05 6.20
N LEU A 128 1.98 -2.86 6.68
CA LEU A 128 0.79 -2.94 5.83
C LEU A 128 0.86 -1.93 4.67
N GLN A 129 1.36 -0.72 4.94
CA GLN A 129 1.58 0.32 3.94
C GLN A 129 3.06 0.69 3.88
N THR A 130 3.76 0.09 2.94
CA THR A 130 5.17 0.40 2.67
C THR A 130 5.27 1.25 1.42
N LEU A 131 5.90 2.42 1.54
CA LEU A 131 6.26 3.25 0.40
C LEU A 131 7.69 2.93 -0.01
N TYR A 132 7.83 2.38 -1.22
CA TYR A 132 9.12 1.96 -1.77
C TYR A 132 9.92 3.10 -2.38
N GLY A 133 9.24 4.11 -2.91
CA GLY A 133 9.92 5.18 -3.62
C GLY A 133 9.01 6.16 -4.32
N ILE A 134 9.66 7.01 -5.10
CA ILE A 134 9.02 7.99 -5.98
C ILE A 134 9.44 7.70 -7.41
N SER A 135 8.50 7.82 -8.34
CA SER A 135 8.75 7.83 -9.78
C SER A 135 8.12 9.07 -10.40
N GLN A 136 8.28 9.24 -11.70
CA GLN A 136 7.65 10.29 -12.47
C GLN A 136 7.19 9.74 -13.81
N ASN A 137 5.96 10.07 -14.18
CA ASN A 137 5.43 9.78 -15.51
C ASN A 137 6.21 10.63 -16.53
N PRO A 138 6.88 10.02 -17.53
CA PRO A 138 7.68 10.76 -18.50
C PRO A 138 6.83 11.62 -19.45
N ASP A 139 5.56 11.25 -19.67
CA ASP A 139 4.68 11.93 -20.62
C ASP A 139 3.99 13.14 -19.99
N THR A 140 3.53 13.02 -18.74
CA THR A 140 2.82 14.10 -18.04
C THR A 140 3.71 14.91 -17.10
N GLY A 141 4.87 14.36 -16.73
CA GLY A 141 5.70 14.88 -15.65
C GLY A 141 5.11 14.68 -14.26
N ASP A 142 3.97 14.02 -14.10
CA ASP A 142 3.36 13.81 -12.78
C ASP A 142 4.21 12.87 -11.92
N TYR A 143 4.35 13.17 -10.63
CA TYR A 143 5.03 12.33 -9.66
C TYR A 143 4.12 11.20 -9.21
N ILE A 144 4.76 10.05 -8.97
CA ILE A 144 4.11 8.80 -8.63
C ILE A 144 4.70 8.30 -7.31
N LEU A 145 3.85 8.02 -6.34
CA LEU A 145 4.24 7.29 -5.14
C LEU A 145 4.13 5.79 -5.40
N VAL A 146 5.21 5.04 -5.16
CA VAL A 146 5.29 3.60 -5.46
C VAL A 146 5.20 2.84 -4.15
N GLN A 147 4.12 2.09 -3.94
CA GLN A 147 3.81 1.44 -2.67
C GLN A 147 3.40 -0.03 -2.86
N ASN A 148 3.34 -0.78 -1.77
CA ASN A 148 2.85 -2.15 -1.79
C ASN A 148 1.37 -2.23 -2.26
N ASN A 149 1.01 -3.33 -2.93
CA ASN A 149 -0.25 -3.47 -3.67
C ASN A 149 -1.48 -3.80 -2.77
N TYR A 150 -1.45 -3.49 -1.47
CA TYR A 150 -2.51 -3.90 -0.55
C TYR A 150 -3.71 -2.95 -0.48
N ILE A 151 -3.72 -1.84 -1.23
CA ILE A 151 -4.72 -0.80 -1.03
C ILE A 151 -5.37 -0.38 -2.34
N TRP A 152 -6.69 -0.54 -2.38
CA TRP A 152 -7.56 0.16 -3.32
C TRP A 152 -7.94 1.51 -2.71
N ALA A 153 -7.87 2.59 -3.50
CA ALA A 153 -8.43 3.88 -3.08
C ALA A 153 -9.96 3.83 -3.24
N SER A 154 -10.69 4.33 -2.25
CA SER A 154 -12.16 4.36 -2.28
C SER A 154 -12.75 5.43 -3.18
N GLU A 155 -11.88 6.25 -3.76
CA GLU A 155 -12.24 7.50 -4.42
C GLU A 155 -12.89 8.54 -3.49
N ASN A 156 -12.69 8.40 -2.18
CA ASN A 156 -13.14 9.36 -1.19
C ASN A 156 -12.08 9.57 -0.09
N GLU A 157 -11.52 10.79 -0.01
CA GLU A 157 -10.44 11.12 0.94
C GLU A 157 -10.82 10.82 2.39
N LYS A 158 -12.06 11.13 2.81
CA LYS A 158 -12.51 10.84 4.18
C LYS A 158 -12.57 9.35 4.48
N ILE A 159 -12.98 8.53 3.51
CA ILE A 159 -13.01 7.06 3.66
C ILE A 159 -11.58 6.52 3.69
N ASP A 160 -10.72 6.99 2.79
CA ASP A 160 -9.32 6.58 2.72
C ASP A 160 -8.55 6.94 4.00
N ASP A 161 -8.78 8.13 4.56
CA ASP A 161 -8.21 8.58 5.83
C ASP A 161 -8.72 7.73 7.00
N PHE A 162 -10.01 7.42 7.02
CA PHE A 162 -10.59 6.54 8.05
C PHE A 162 -10.01 5.12 7.99
N ILE A 163 -9.86 4.56 6.79
CA ILE A 163 -9.26 3.24 6.58
C ILE A 163 -7.80 3.27 7.04
N GLN A 164 -7.02 4.29 6.65
CA GLN A 164 -5.64 4.48 7.09
C GLN A 164 -5.53 4.57 8.62
N GLU A 165 -6.39 5.36 9.27
CA GLU A 165 -6.41 5.49 10.73
C GLU A 165 -6.66 4.14 11.42
N LYS A 166 -7.57 3.32 10.88
CA LYS A 166 -7.87 1.99 11.40
C LYS A 166 -6.72 1.03 11.20
N GLN A 167 -6.10 1.06 10.02
CA GLN A 167 -4.95 0.24 9.68
C GLN A 167 -3.74 0.53 10.56
N PHE A 168 -3.52 1.79 10.96
CA PHE A 168 -2.43 2.19 11.86
C PHE A 168 -2.60 1.64 13.30
N LYS A 169 -3.81 1.24 13.68
CA LYS A 169 -4.13 0.71 15.03
C LYS A 169 -4.01 -0.82 15.12
N ILE A 170 -3.68 -1.49 14.01
CA ILE A 170 -3.57 -2.95 13.95
C ILE A 170 -2.26 -3.37 14.60
N ASN A 171 -2.36 -4.13 15.71
CA ASN A 171 -1.20 -4.55 16.49
C ASN A 171 -1.11 -6.08 16.65
N ASN A 172 -2.20 -6.82 16.46
CA ASN A 172 -2.25 -8.26 16.68
C ASN A 172 -2.32 -9.08 15.38
N TYR A 173 -1.86 -10.34 15.44
CA TYR A 173 -1.75 -11.22 14.27
C TYR A 173 -3.11 -11.67 13.70
N ASN A 174 -4.15 -11.73 14.54
CA ASN A 174 -5.49 -12.12 14.10
C ASN A 174 -6.41 -10.93 13.80
N ASP A 175 -5.92 -9.69 13.86
CA ASP A 175 -6.74 -8.52 13.57
C ASP A 175 -7.08 -8.47 12.08
N VAL A 176 -8.35 -8.22 11.76
CA VAL A 176 -8.80 -8.09 10.38
C VAL A 176 -8.40 -6.71 9.87
N VAL A 177 -7.73 -6.67 8.72
CA VAL A 177 -7.36 -5.41 8.08
C VAL A 177 -8.60 -4.80 7.45
N LEU A 178 -9.03 -3.64 7.94
CA LEU A 178 -10.06 -2.87 7.27
C LEU A 178 -9.49 -2.33 5.96
N GLU A 179 -10.19 -2.54 4.85
CA GLU A 179 -9.78 -2.07 3.53
C GLU A 179 -11.00 -1.66 2.69
N TRP A 180 -10.77 -0.83 1.67
CA TRP A 180 -11.76 -0.57 0.65
C TRP A 180 -11.79 -1.74 -0.34
N ILE A 181 -12.99 -2.20 -0.68
CA ILE A 181 -13.20 -3.33 -1.57
C ILE A 181 -13.99 -2.85 -2.78
N PRO A 182 -13.38 -2.82 -3.99
CA PRO A 182 -14.12 -2.50 -5.20
C PRO A 182 -15.25 -3.49 -5.43
N TYR A 183 -16.38 -2.99 -5.91
CA TYR A 183 -17.58 -3.83 -6.10
C TYR A 183 -17.34 -5.05 -7.01
N ASN A 184 -16.44 -4.94 -7.99
CA ASN A 184 -16.08 -6.02 -8.91
C ASN A 184 -15.36 -7.23 -8.26
N GLN A 185 -14.99 -7.11 -6.99
CA GLN A 185 -14.43 -8.18 -6.17
C GLN A 185 -15.49 -9.15 -5.64
N PHE A 186 -16.77 -8.79 -5.74
CA PHE A 186 -17.87 -9.63 -5.26
C PHE A 186 -18.50 -10.42 -6.41
N ASN A 187 -18.60 -11.74 -6.21
CA ASN A 187 -19.28 -12.68 -7.08
C ASN A 187 -20.52 -13.25 -6.39
N GLU A 188 -21.39 -13.91 -7.16
CA GLU A 188 -22.55 -14.66 -6.65
C GLU A 188 -23.42 -13.87 -5.66
N ILE A 189 -23.64 -12.58 -5.97
CA ILE A 189 -24.38 -11.69 -5.10
C ILE A 189 -25.86 -12.11 -5.06
N LYS A 190 -26.35 -12.51 -3.88
CA LYS A 190 -27.72 -12.99 -3.66
C LYS A 190 -28.38 -12.20 -2.54
N LEU A 191 -29.63 -11.79 -2.73
CA LEU A 191 -30.40 -11.10 -1.70
C LEU A 191 -30.72 -12.05 -0.54
N ILE A 192 -30.33 -11.69 0.69
CA ILE A 192 -30.67 -12.44 1.91
C ILE A 192 -31.97 -11.89 2.52
N GLY A 193 -32.12 -10.57 2.54
CA GLY A 193 -33.30 -9.93 3.10
C GLY A 193 -33.16 -8.42 3.27
N THR A 194 -34.26 -7.80 3.70
CA THR A 194 -34.37 -6.36 3.90
C THR A 194 -34.80 -6.06 5.33
N ASN A 195 -34.19 -5.06 5.96
CA ASN A 195 -34.59 -4.55 7.27
C ASN A 195 -34.63 -3.02 7.23
N GLY A 196 -35.82 -2.46 7.02
CA GLY A 196 -36.00 -1.02 6.82
C GLY A 196 -35.15 -0.48 5.65
N PRO A 197 -34.31 0.54 5.84
CA PRO A 197 -33.48 1.13 4.78
C PRO A 197 -32.25 0.28 4.40
N ILE A 198 -32.08 -0.88 5.03
CA ILE A 198 -30.91 -1.76 4.84
C ILE A 198 -31.32 -2.99 4.04
N THR A 199 -30.58 -3.28 2.98
CA THR A 199 -30.66 -4.57 2.29
C THR A 199 -29.38 -5.35 2.51
N VAL A 200 -29.52 -6.63 2.84
CA VAL A 200 -28.39 -7.53 3.06
C VAL A 200 -28.31 -8.53 1.93
N TYR A 201 -27.12 -8.63 1.33
CA TYR A 201 -26.79 -9.62 0.31
C TYR A 201 -25.72 -10.58 0.83
N SER A 202 -25.72 -11.83 0.39
CA SER A 202 -24.54 -12.70 0.46
C SER A 202 -23.74 -12.53 -0.82
N ALA A 203 -22.43 -12.69 -0.72
CA ALA A 203 -21.54 -12.63 -1.86
C ALA A 203 -20.27 -13.43 -1.58
N ILE A 204 -19.57 -13.83 -2.64
CA ILE A 204 -18.21 -14.38 -2.56
C ILE A 204 -17.23 -13.25 -2.84
N TRP A 205 -16.40 -12.90 -1.87
CA TRP A 205 -15.30 -11.98 -2.06
C TRP A 205 -14.09 -12.73 -2.65
N LYS A 206 -13.78 -12.47 -3.93
CA LYS A 206 -12.70 -13.12 -4.70
C LYS A 206 -11.36 -13.09 -3.96
N ASP A 207 -10.84 -11.90 -3.71
CA ASP A 207 -9.55 -11.74 -3.05
C ASP A 207 -9.61 -12.19 -1.59
N GLY A 208 -10.74 -11.93 -0.91
CA GLY A 208 -10.96 -12.28 0.49
C GLY A 208 -10.27 -11.32 1.48
N PRO A 209 -10.62 -11.42 2.78
CA PRO A 209 -10.08 -10.52 3.79
C PRO A 209 -8.57 -10.70 3.97
N LEU A 210 -7.88 -9.57 4.10
CA LEU A 210 -6.46 -9.53 4.42
C LEU A 210 -6.24 -9.67 5.94
N HIS A 211 -5.37 -10.58 6.33
CA HIS A 211 -4.95 -10.78 7.73
C HIS A 211 -3.47 -11.15 7.81
N LYS A 212 -2.89 -11.09 9.01
CA LYS A 212 -1.47 -11.38 9.24
C LYS A 212 -1.28 -12.86 9.54
N LYS A 213 -0.41 -13.53 8.78
CA LYS A 213 -0.26 -14.99 8.85
C LYS A 213 0.58 -15.47 10.05
N ASP A 214 1.59 -14.69 10.46
CA ASP A 214 2.53 -15.08 11.53
C ASP A 214 3.27 -13.89 12.17
N LYS A 215 4.19 -14.19 13.10
CA LYS A 215 5.07 -13.21 13.79
C LYS A 215 6.03 -12.48 12.85
N ARG A 216 6.19 -12.91 11.59
CA ARG A 216 7.09 -12.30 10.59
C ARG A 216 6.38 -11.27 9.70
N ASN A 217 5.17 -10.83 10.10
CA ASN A 217 4.43 -9.72 9.46
C ASN A 217 4.09 -9.92 7.98
N TYR A 218 4.01 -11.17 7.50
CA TYR A 218 3.50 -11.42 6.15
C TYR A 218 1.97 -11.39 6.13
N TYR A 219 1.40 -10.50 5.34
CA TYR A 219 -0.04 -10.45 5.08
C TYR A 219 -0.44 -11.50 4.05
N THR A 220 -1.54 -12.19 4.31
CA THR A 220 -2.15 -13.16 3.40
C THR A 220 -3.65 -12.91 3.31
N ARG A 221 -4.29 -13.45 2.26
CA ARG A 221 -5.74 -13.36 2.07
C ARG A 221 -6.40 -14.72 2.11
N ASP A 222 -7.62 -14.74 2.63
CA ASP A 222 -8.52 -15.90 2.58
C ASP A 222 -9.45 -15.79 1.37
N SER A 223 -8.94 -16.15 0.19
CA SER A 223 -9.68 -15.99 -1.07
C SER A 223 -11.01 -16.75 -1.12
N ASN A 224 -11.95 -16.23 -1.90
CA ASN A 224 -13.30 -16.75 -2.08
C ASN A 224 -14.10 -16.86 -0.77
N LYS A 225 -13.91 -15.90 0.15
CA LYS A 225 -14.65 -15.88 1.42
C LYS A 225 -16.10 -15.46 1.18
N GLU A 226 -17.04 -16.22 1.74
CA GLU A 226 -18.44 -15.78 1.80
C GLU A 226 -18.60 -14.63 2.80
N VAL A 227 -19.24 -13.56 2.36
CA VAL A 227 -19.43 -12.33 3.15
C VAL A 227 -20.86 -11.82 3.03
N ALA A 228 -21.30 -11.08 4.05
CA ALA A 228 -22.56 -10.35 4.02
C ALA A 228 -22.33 -8.88 3.65
N LEU A 229 -22.93 -8.41 2.56
CA LEU A 229 -22.91 -7.03 2.11
C LEU A 229 -24.15 -6.30 2.64
N LYS A 230 -23.95 -5.29 3.49
CA LYS A 230 -25.04 -4.41 3.97
C LYS A 230 -25.10 -3.17 3.08
N CYS A 231 -26.08 -3.12 2.20
CA CYS A 231 -26.38 -1.96 1.34
C CYS A 231 -27.33 -1.00 2.06
N LEU A 232 -27.04 0.29 2.00
CA LEU A 232 -27.80 1.36 2.65
C LEU A 232 -28.41 2.24 1.56
N HIS A 233 -29.74 2.22 1.44
CA HIS A 233 -30.46 2.83 0.32
C HIS A 233 -30.79 4.31 0.52
N ASN A 234 -30.49 4.88 1.68
CA ASN A 234 -30.79 6.28 1.94
C ASN A 234 -29.81 7.20 1.21
N SER A 235 -30.30 7.92 0.20
CA SER A 235 -29.60 8.96 -0.55
C SER A 235 -29.13 10.16 0.30
N GLN A 236 -29.50 10.19 1.59
CA GLN A 236 -29.14 11.23 2.56
C GLN A 236 -28.06 10.79 3.55
N GLU A 237 -27.59 9.54 3.53
CA GLU A 237 -26.50 9.13 4.42
C GLU A 237 -25.20 9.79 3.99
N SER A 238 -24.73 10.74 4.79
CA SER A 238 -23.42 11.35 4.59
C SER A 238 -22.31 10.32 4.75
N ILE A 239 -21.16 10.57 4.13
CA ILE A 239 -19.93 9.78 4.36
C ILE A 239 -19.62 9.65 5.86
N ASP A 240 -19.91 10.69 6.64
CA ASP A 240 -19.71 10.67 8.09
C ASP A 240 -20.65 9.68 8.79
N SER A 241 -21.90 9.51 8.32
CA SER A 241 -22.81 8.47 8.81
C SER A 241 -22.27 7.06 8.54
N LEU A 242 -21.78 6.81 7.32
CA LEU A 242 -21.17 5.54 6.92
C LEU A 242 -19.96 5.22 7.80
N ILE A 243 -19.04 6.18 7.97
CA ILE A 243 -17.85 6.03 8.83
C ILE A 243 -18.26 5.77 10.28
N ASN A 244 -19.24 6.50 10.82
CA ASN A 244 -19.71 6.31 12.20
C ASN A 244 -20.33 4.93 12.42
N LYS A 245 -20.99 4.37 11.40
CA LYS A 245 -21.52 3.01 11.45
C LYS A 245 -20.40 1.98 11.35
N ALA A 246 -19.42 2.18 10.47
CA ALA A 246 -18.25 1.32 10.33
C ALA A 246 -17.42 1.27 11.63
N LYS A 247 -17.31 2.39 12.36
CA LYS A 247 -16.62 2.48 13.66
C LYS A 247 -17.17 1.53 14.73
N LYS A 248 -18.44 1.12 14.64
CA LYS A 248 -19.09 0.23 15.62
C LYS A 248 -18.64 -1.22 15.48
N TYR A 249 -18.07 -1.61 14.35
CA TYR A 249 -17.63 -2.98 14.13
C TYR A 249 -16.22 -3.19 14.69
N PRO A 250 -16.01 -4.26 15.48
CA PRO A 250 -14.69 -4.60 15.98
C PRO A 250 -13.78 -4.99 14.82
N THR A 251 -12.53 -4.53 14.90
CA THR A 251 -11.43 -4.90 13.99
C THR A 251 -10.38 -5.74 14.70
N LYS A 252 -10.49 -5.86 16.04
CA LYS A 252 -9.58 -6.64 16.88
C LYS A 252 -10.09 -8.06 17.06
N HIS A 253 -9.19 -9.04 17.02
CA HIS A 253 -9.53 -10.44 17.25
C HIS A 253 -10.12 -10.71 18.65
N GLU A 254 -9.56 -10.08 19.68
CA GLU A 254 -10.02 -10.23 21.08
C GLU A 254 -11.50 -9.86 21.25
N ALA A 255 -12.01 -8.96 20.42
CA ALA A 255 -13.42 -8.57 20.43
C ALA A 255 -14.33 -9.58 19.73
N PHE A 256 -13.82 -10.48 18.89
CA PHE A 256 -14.58 -11.59 18.32
C PHE A 256 -14.68 -12.78 19.28
N GLU A 257 -13.69 -13.00 20.14
CA GLU A 257 -13.73 -14.05 21.17
C GLU A 257 -14.69 -13.72 22.33
N ALA A 258 -14.92 -12.44 22.62
CA ALA A 258 -15.83 -12.00 23.69
C ALA A 258 -17.33 -12.23 23.40
N PHE A 259 -17.69 -12.76 22.22
CA PHE A 259 -19.06 -13.08 21.81
C PHE A 259 -19.29 -14.58 21.54
N GLN A 260 -18.36 -15.46 21.91
CA GLN A 260 -18.57 -16.92 21.99
C GLN A 260 -18.86 -17.35 23.43
#